data_AF-A0AA42IKN5-F1
#
_entry.id   AF-A0AA42IKN5-F1
#
_cell.length_a   1.000
_cell.length_b   1.000
_cell.length_c   1.000
_cell.angle_alpha   90.00
_cell.angle_beta   90.00
_cell.angle_gamma   90.00
#
_symmetry.space_group_name_H-M   'P 1'
#
loop_
_entity.id
_entity.type
_entity.pdbx_description
1 polymer ?
#
loop_
_entity_poly.entity_id
_entity_poly.type
_entity_poly.pdbx_seq_one_letter_code
_entity_poly.pdbx_strand_id
1 'polypeptide(L)'
;MQVMKWSVIALAVAAGTSQLAFASAQSESNGFVEDSSLNVLSRNLYFYRDFRNAGPDLNDDPQEWGQGFIATYESGFTQGTIGFGVDAIGLLGIKLDSGKGRAGSGLFPTGSDGRSQDDYSEAGGAVKLRLSNTVLKYGDQFTALPVLSTDDSRLLPEVAEGFLVTSNEIEGLELHAGRFTAINAQAQTYHDSLGLKGADVFGGSYSFTDDLSAALYYSDVEDSFKKYYGNLNYTFGISEDQSLNFDFNIYKTDYDKEYTNTGKSEDNTIWSLAAAYNLGAHTVTAAYQKSHGGYTFINEDGEVETRGYDYGVDGGGTVWLANSVQRSDFNSKDEKSWQLRYDLDFADFGVPGLKFMARYISGSGADTGTTNNGKEWERDIQVGYTVQNGPAKDLNMRVRQATYRSGDGVYYGSPSIDEVRVILEYPLSIL
;
A
#
# COMPACT_ATOMS: atom_id res chain seq x y z
N MET A 1 1.70 -4.27 76.77
CA MET A 1 0.88 -3.85 75.62
C MET A 1 1.79 -3.12 74.63
N GLN A 2 2.40 -3.87 73.71
CA GLN A 2 3.12 -3.33 72.56
C GLN A 2 2.46 -3.93 71.33
N VAL A 3 1.81 -3.07 70.55
CA VAL A 3 1.11 -3.43 69.33
C VAL A 3 2.19 -3.57 68.24
N MET A 4 2.47 -4.79 67.80
CA MET A 4 3.26 -5.03 66.59
C MET A 4 2.49 -4.48 65.39
N LYS A 5 3.02 -3.41 64.80
CA LYS A 5 2.57 -2.91 63.49
C LYS A 5 3.07 -3.88 62.42
N TRP A 6 2.14 -4.63 61.83
CA TRP A 6 2.41 -5.37 60.61
C TRP A 6 2.64 -4.34 59.49
N SER A 7 3.82 -4.41 58.88
CA SER A 7 4.27 -3.49 57.85
C SER A 7 3.50 -3.74 56.54
N VAL A 8 3.01 -2.65 55.94
CA VAL A 8 2.25 -2.60 54.67
C VAL A 8 3.04 -3.19 53.47
N ILE A 9 4.32 -3.49 53.66
CA ILE A 9 5.21 -4.08 52.63
C ILE A 9 4.94 -5.57 52.40
N ALA A 10 4.29 -6.28 53.34
CA ALA A 10 3.94 -7.70 53.16
C ALA A 10 2.66 -7.93 52.34
N LEU A 11 1.88 -6.87 52.05
CA LEU A 11 0.69 -6.95 51.18
C LEU A 11 1.01 -6.57 49.72
N ALA A 12 2.23 -6.08 49.45
CA ALA A 12 2.67 -5.65 48.12
C ALA A 12 3.44 -6.74 47.32
N VAL A 13 3.67 -7.92 47.93
CA VAL A 13 4.36 -9.06 47.27
C VAL A 13 3.41 -10.26 47.06
N ALA A 14 2.17 -10.18 47.57
CA ALA A 14 1.15 -11.23 47.47
C ALA A 14 -0.21 -10.74 46.92
N ALA A 15 -0.25 -9.53 46.35
CA ALA A 15 -1.15 -9.19 45.25
C ALA A 15 -0.29 -9.32 43.97
N GLY A 16 0.20 -10.51 43.64
CA GLY A 16 -0.69 -11.58 43.21
C GLY A 16 -1.10 -11.19 41.79
N THR A 17 -0.28 -11.45 40.77
CA THR A 17 -0.31 -12.72 40.01
C THR A 17 -1.72 -13.18 39.62
N SER A 18 -2.69 -12.28 39.68
CA SER A 18 -3.87 -12.29 38.83
C SER A 18 -3.35 -11.92 37.45
N GLN A 19 -2.91 -12.95 36.73
CA GLN A 19 -3.14 -12.99 35.31
C GLN A 19 -4.60 -12.57 35.14
N LEU A 20 -4.83 -11.30 34.81
CA LEU A 20 -6.00 -10.96 34.03
C LEU A 20 -5.77 -11.77 32.77
N ALA A 21 -6.31 -12.99 32.76
CA ALA A 21 -6.46 -13.79 31.57
C ALA A 21 -7.50 -13.04 30.72
N PHE A 22 -7.07 -11.91 30.17
CA PHE A 22 -7.48 -11.58 28.82
C PHE A 22 -7.07 -12.80 28.01
N ALA A 23 -8.04 -13.40 27.31
CA ALA A 23 -7.74 -14.42 26.33
C ALA A 23 -6.76 -13.78 25.34
N SER A 24 -5.48 -14.07 25.52
CA SER A 24 -4.43 -13.54 24.68
C SER A 24 -4.30 -14.45 23.47
N ALA A 25 -4.06 -13.89 22.29
CA ALA A 25 -3.87 -14.67 21.08
C ALA A 25 -2.77 -15.73 21.24
N GLN A 26 -1.74 -15.44 22.06
CA GLN A 26 -0.71 -16.42 22.39
C GLN A 26 -1.21 -17.59 23.25
N SER A 27 -2.13 -17.36 24.19
CA SER A 27 -2.73 -18.45 24.96
C SER A 27 -3.66 -19.35 24.14
N GLU A 28 -4.09 -18.88 22.97
CA GLU A 28 -4.95 -19.62 22.05
C GLU A 28 -4.17 -20.37 20.95
N SER A 29 -2.84 -20.33 20.98
CA SER A 29 -2.00 -21.02 20.00
C SER A 29 -2.14 -22.55 20.10
N ASN A 30 -2.46 -23.21 19.00
CA ASN A 30 -2.54 -24.67 18.91
C ASN A 30 -1.18 -25.32 18.60
N GLY A 31 -0.25 -24.56 18.02
CA GLY A 31 1.14 -24.99 17.86
C GLY A 31 1.75 -24.54 16.54
N PHE A 32 3.05 -24.84 16.38
CA PHE A 32 3.83 -24.36 15.24
C PHE A 32 3.31 -24.92 13.91
N VAL A 33 2.96 -26.21 13.87
CA VAL A 33 2.47 -26.88 12.67
C VAL A 33 0.95 -26.78 12.56
N GLU A 34 0.27 -26.86 13.71
CA GLU A 34 -1.18 -26.91 13.82
C GLU A 34 -1.87 -25.63 13.33
N ASP A 35 -1.26 -24.47 13.58
CA ASP A 35 -1.75 -23.18 13.07
C ASP A 35 -0.95 -22.71 11.83
N SER A 36 -0.24 -23.60 11.14
CA SER A 36 0.46 -23.22 9.89
C SER A 36 -0.53 -23.00 8.75
N SER A 37 -0.21 -22.04 7.88
CA SER A 37 -0.90 -21.87 6.60
C SER A 37 0.10 -21.78 5.45
N LEU A 38 -0.28 -22.33 4.30
CA LEU A 38 0.45 -22.15 3.04
C LEU A 38 -0.53 -21.74 1.95
N ASN A 39 -0.36 -20.52 1.44
CA ASN A 39 -1.17 -19.98 0.37
C ASN A 39 -0.30 -19.71 -0.87
N VAL A 40 -0.84 -19.97 -2.05
CA VAL A 40 -0.23 -19.62 -3.33
C VAL A 40 -1.23 -18.82 -4.14
N LEU A 41 -0.97 -17.53 -4.35
CA LEU A 41 -1.71 -16.72 -5.31
C LEU A 41 -1.09 -16.90 -6.69
N SER A 42 -1.87 -17.45 -7.61
CA SER A 42 -1.55 -17.45 -9.04
C SER A 42 -2.12 -16.18 -9.67
N ARG A 43 -1.26 -15.33 -10.25
CA ARG A 43 -1.65 -14.08 -10.91
C ARG A 43 -1.24 -14.09 -12.37
N ASN A 44 -2.20 -14.07 -13.27
CA ASN A 44 -1.97 -13.80 -14.69
C ASN A 44 -2.24 -12.33 -14.96
N LEU A 45 -1.28 -11.60 -15.51
CA LEU A 45 -1.41 -10.16 -15.75
C LEU A 45 -0.92 -9.80 -17.15
N TYR A 46 -1.86 -9.39 -17.99
CA TYR A 46 -1.59 -8.69 -19.25
C TYR A 46 -1.66 -7.18 -19.01
N PHE A 47 -0.62 -6.47 -19.45
CA PHE A 47 -0.48 -5.04 -19.31
C PHE A 47 -0.20 -4.41 -20.68
N TYR A 48 -0.92 -3.34 -20.99
CA TYR A 48 -0.67 -2.51 -22.17
C TYR A 48 -0.78 -1.04 -21.82
N ARG A 49 0.18 -0.24 -22.29
CA ARG A 49 0.18 1.21 -22.18
C ARG A 49 0.57 1.83 -23.51
N ASP A 50 -0.26 2.73 -24.00
CA ASP A 50 -0.09 3.54 -25.21
C ASP A 50 0.27 4.98 -24.78
N PHE A 51 1.50 5.42 -25.06
CA PHE A 51 1.90 6.81 -24.88
C PHE A 51 1.56 7.62 -26.14
N ARG A 52 0.45 8.33 -26.10
CA ARG A 52 0.01 9.15 -27.23
C ARG A 52 0.74 10.47 -27.29
N ASN A 53 1.21 10.82 -28.48
CA ASN A 53 1.98 12.04 -28.74
C ASN A 53 3.31 12.09 -27.94
N ALA A 54 3.89 10.92 -27.67
CA ALA A 54 5.23 10.81 -27.11
C ALA A 54 6.30 11.41 -28.04
N GLY A 55 7.34 11.99 -27.43
CA GLY A 55 8.56 12.36 -28.14
C GLY A 55 9.36 11.13 -28.57
N PRO A 56 10.34 11.28 -29.49
CA PRO A 56 11.05 10.16 -30.11
C PRO A 56 11.86 9.26 -29.15
N ASP A 57 12.04 9.69 -27.90
CA ASP A 57 12.88 9.02 -26.90
C ASP A 57 12.09 8.20 -25.86
N LEU A 58 10.75 8.23 -25.88
CA LEU A 58 9.92 7.40 -25.01
C LEU A 58 9.67 6.04 -25.68
N ASN A 59 9.63 4.98 -24.89
CA ASN A 59 9.10 3.71 -25.39
C ASN A 59 7.59 3.87 -25.57
N ASP A 60 7.13 3.96 -26.82
CA ASP A 60 5.78 4.40 -27.14
C ASP A 60 4.68 3.40 -26.68
N ASP A 61 5.01 2.11 -26.51
CA ASP A 61 4.01 1.07 -26.24
C ASP A 61 4.50 -0.09 -25.31
N PRO A 62 4.73 0.12 -23.99
CA PRO A 62 4.98 -1.00 -23.08
C PRO A 62 3.81 -1.98 -23.07
N GLN A 63 4.09 -3.24 -23.40
CA GLN A 63 3.09 -4.28 -23.53
C GLN A 63 3.68 -5.65 -23.15
N GLU A 64 3.37 -6.11 -21.93
CA GLU A 64 3.93 -7.31 -21.34
C GLU A 64 2.80 -8.21 -20.81
N TRP A 65 3.01 -9.52 -20.89
CA TRP A 65 2.11 -10.53 -20.34
C TRP A 65 2.90 -11.52 -19.51
N GLY A 66 2.47 -11.71 -18.26
CA GLY A 66 3.16 -12.57 -17.30
C GLY A 66 2.23 -13.47 -16.49
N GLN A 67 2.83 -14.52 -15.96
CA GLN A 67 2.28 -15.37 -14.92
C GLN A 67 3.15 -15.26 -13.66
N GLY A 68 2.54 -14.81 -12.57
CA GLY A 68 3.13 -14.69 -11.25
C GLY A 68 2.63 -15.80 -10.31
N PHE A 69 3.49 -16.22 -9.41
CA PHE A 69 3.17 -17.08 -8.27
C PHE A 69 3.72 -16.42 -7.02
N ILE A 70 2.84 -16.16 -6.06
CA ILE A 70 3.16 -15.53 -4.77
C ILE A 70 2.79 -16.55 -3.70
N ALA A 71 3.80 -17.21 -3.15
CA ALA A 71 3.67 -18.19 -2.08
C ALA A 71 3.95 -17.52 -0.74
N THR A 72 3.01 -17.64 0.21
CA THR A 72 3.17 -17.20 1.58
C THR A 72 2.97 -18.39 2.51
N TYR A 73 4.00 -18.71 3.27
CA TYR A 73 3.95 -19.66 4.36
C TYR A 73 4.03 -18.90 5.67
N GLU A 74 3.09 -19.16 6.57
CA GLU A 74 3.13 -18.65 7.92
C GLU A 74 3.02 -19.82 8.87
N SER A 75 4.05 -20.08 9.68
CA SER A 75 3.91 -21.06 10.74
C SER A 75 2.94 -20.56 11.81
N GLY A 76 2.36 -21.49 12.56
CA GLY A 76 1.78 -21.17 13.85
C GLY A 76 2.84 -20.71 14.84
N PHE A 77 2.41 -20.30 16.04
CA PHE A 77 3.32 -20.04 17.15
C PHE A 77 3.46 -21.30 18.03
N THR A 78 4.65 -21.55 18.56
CA THR A 78 4.82 -22.60 19.58
C THR A 78 3.97 -22.30 20.81
N GLN A 79 3.44 -23.34 21.45
CA GLN A 79 2.72 -23.20 22.72
C GLN A 79 3.64 -22.71 23.85
N GLY A 80 3.09 -21.92 24.77
CA GLY A 80 3.80 -21.35 25.91
C GLY A 80 3.63 -19.84 26.02
N THR A 81 4.25 -19.24 27.04
CA THR A 81 4.15 -17.80 27.32
C THR A 81 4.70 -16.94 26.18
N ILE A 82 5.82 -17.37 25.58
CA ILE A 82 6.40 -16.75 24.39
C ILE A 82 6.32 -17.78 23.28
N GLY A 83 5.54 -17.46 22.25
CA GLY A 83 5.43 -18.26 21.05
C GLY A 83 6.51 -17.89 20.05
N PHE A 84 7.14 -18.87 19.42
CA PHE A 84 8.05 -18.69 18.30
C PHE A 84 7.38 -19.19 17.02
N GLY A 85 7.63 -18.50 15.91
CA GLY A 85 7.19 -18.89 14.58
C GLY A 85 8.17 -18.41 13.51
N VAL A 86 7.93 -18.85 12.28
CA VAL A 86 8.65 -18.41 11.08
C VAL A 86 7.66 -18.18 9.95
N ASP A 87 7.97 -17.21 9.10
CA ASP A 87 7.27 -16.96 7.84
C ASP A 87 8.25 -17.14 6.67
N ALA A 88 7.72 -17.51 5.51
CA ALA A 88 8.48 -17.56 4.27
C ALA A 88 7.66 -17.00 3.11
N ILE A 89 8.35 -16.29 2.23
CA ILE A 89 7.81 -15.71 1.00
C ILE A 89 8.55 -16.35 -0.17
N GLY A 90 7.81 -16.77 -1.20
CA GLY A 90 8.37 -17.24 -2.46
C GLY A 90 7.66 -16.59 -3.64
N LEU A 91 8.40 -15.87 -4.46
CA LEU A 91 7.91 -15.11 -5.59
C LEU A 91 8.52 -15.66 -6.88
N LEU A 92 7.70 -15.89 -7.90
CA LEU A 92 8.14 -16.29 -9.23
C LEU A 92 7.30 -15.61 -10.31
N GLY A 93 7.93 -14.86 -11.19
CA GLY A 93 7.32 -14.29 -12.39
C GLY A 93 7.86 -14.97 -13.64
N ILE A 94 6.96 -15.39 -14.54
CA ILE A 94 7.28 -16.03 -15.82
C ILE A 94 6.67 -15.20 -16.94
N LYS A 95 7.50 -14.83 -17.92
CA LYS A 95 7.06 -14.10 -19.11
C LYS A 95 6.33 -15.01 -20.08
N LEU A 96 5.15 -14.57 -20.50
CA LEU A 96 4.35 -15.22 -21.53
C LEU A 96 4.48 -14.49 -22.87
N ASP A 97 4.49 -13.16 -22.86
CA ASP A 97 4.74 -12.33 -24.05
C ASP A 97 5.42 -11.00 -23.68
N SER A 98 6.50 -10.68 -24.39
CA SER A 98 7.10 -9.34 -24.51
C SER A 98 8.16 -9.40 -25.63
N GLY A 99 8.60 -8.24 -26.11
CA GLY A 99 9.65 -8.11 -27.10
C GLY A 99 10.47 -6.84 -26.91
N LYS A 100 11.56 -6.72 -27.69
CA LYS A 100 12.33 -5.47 -27.73
C LYS A 100 11.42 -4.32 -28.17
N GLY A 101 11.39 -3.23 -27.41
CA GLY A 101 10.49 -2.10 -27.63
C GLY A 101 9.09 -2.27 -27.02
N ARG A 102 8.83 -3.36 -26.28
CA ARG A 102 7.56 -3.56 -25.54
C ARG A 102 7.79 -3.75 -24.03
N ALA A 103 9.05 -3.74 -23.59
CA ALA A 103 9.44 -3.83 -22.18
C ALA A 103 9.18 -2.50 -21.42
N GLY A 104 9.24 -2.54 -20.10
CA GLY A 104 9.18 -1.34 -19.26
C GLY A 104 7.78 -1.03 -18.69
N SER A 105 6.89 -2.02 -18.61
CA SER A 105 5.61 -1.86 -17.89
C SER A 105 5.74 -1.98 -16.37
N GLY A 106 6.86 -2.54 -15.89
CA GLY A 106 7.08 -2.93 -14.50
C GLY A 106 6.55 -4.33 -14.18
N LEU A 107 6.27 -5.18 -15.19
CA LEU A 107 5.96 -6.61 -14.95
C LEU A 107 7.22 -7.48 -14.81
N PHE A 108 8.33 -7.10 -15.46
CA PHE A 108 9.57 -7.86 -15.49
C PHE A 108 10.80 -6.94 -15.38
N PRO A 109 11.89 -7.40 -14.75
CA PRO A 109 13.16 -6.71 -14.85
C PRO A 109 13.54 -6.51 -16.32
N THR A 110 14.07 -5.33 -16.66
CA THR A 110 14.56 -5.05 -18.02
C THR A 110 16.05 -5.35 -18.09
N GLY A 111 16.43 -6.26 -18.99
CA GLY A 111 17.81 -6.61 -19.27
C GLY A 111 18.58 -5.49 -19.96
N SER A 112 19.91 -5.61 -19.97
CA SER A 112 20.82 -4.63 -20.59
C SER A 112 20.66 -4.50 -22.12
N ASP A 113 19.97 -5.44 -22.77
CA ASP A 113 19.63 -5.40 -24.20
C ASP A 113 18.27 -4.71 -24.48
N GLY A 114 17.62 -4.18 -23.44
CA GLY A 114 16.32 -3.52 -23.51
C GLY A 114 15.13 -4.47 -23.63
N ARG A 115 15.30 -5.76 -23.28
CA ARG A 115 14.23 -6.75 -23.26
C ARG A 115 13.85 -7.11 -21.83
N SER A 116 12.58 -7.46 -21.63
CA SER A 116 12.09 -8.09 -20.40
C SER A 116 12.79 -9.44 -20.19
N GLN A 117 13.19 -9.75 -18.95
CA GLN A 117 13.68 -11.09 -18.60
C GLN A 117 12.62 -12.18 -18.90
N ASP A 118 13.05 -13.41 -19.14
CA ASP A 118 12.14 -14.54 -19.39
C ASP A 118 11.43 -15.00 -18.11
N ASP A 119 12.11 -14.88 -16.97
CA ASP A 119 11.59 -15.13 -15.64
C ASP A 119 12.39 -14.34 -14.60
N TYR A 120 11.84 -14.24 -13.39
CA TYR A 120 12.54 -13.72 -12.22
C TYR A 120 11.92 -14.29 -10.94
N SER A 121 12.72 -14.41 -9.89
CA SER A 121 12.27 -14.98 -8.63
C SER A 121 12.94 -14.33 -7.44
N GLU A 122 12.22 -14.30 -6.34
CA GLU A 122 12.69 -13.82 -5.05
C GLU A 122 12.18 -14.77 -3.95
N ALA A 123 12.97 -14.97 -2.91
CA ALA A 123 12.54 -15.72 -1.74
C ALA A 123 13.05 -15.00 -0.50
N GLY A 124 12.18 -14.94 0.51
CA GLY A 124 12.46 -14.26 1.76
C GLY A 124 11.92 -15.02 2.95
N GLY A 125 12.34 -14.63 4.15
CA GLY A 125 11.84 -15.25 5.38
C GLY A 125 11.94 -14.33 6.58
N ALA A 126 11.07 -14.57 7.55
CA ALA A 126 11.05 -13.85 8.81
C ALA A 126 10.96 -14.79 10.00
N VAL A 127 11.57 -14.40 11.11
CA VAL A 127 11.31 -14.99 12.42
C VAL A 127 10.30 -14.14 13.17
N LYS A 128 9.38 -14.77 13.89
CA LYS A 128 8.38 -14.07 14.70
C LYS A 128 8.29 -14.61 16.13
N LEU A 129 8.09 -13.70 17.07
CA LEU A 129 7.85 -13.97 18.47
C LEU A 129 6.51 -13.35 18.86
N ARG A 130 5.70 -14.05 19.66
CA ARG A 130 4.45 -13.51 20.19
C ARG A 130 4.39 -13.66 21.70
N LEU A 131 4.06 -12.57 22.38
CA LEU A 131 3.79 -12.50 23.80
C LEU A 131 2.46 -11.76 23.98
N SER A 132 1.49 -12.39 24.65
CA SER A 132 0.12 -11.85 24.76
C SER A 132 -0.49 -11.60 23.37
N ASN A 133 -0.85 -10.35 23.06
CA ASN A 133 -1.37 -9.88 21.77
C ASN A 133 -0.33 -9.03 21.02
N THR A 134 0.94 -9.15 21.39
CA THR A 134 2.05 -8.41 20.80
C THR A 134 2.95 -9.36 20.02
N VAL A 135 3.13 -9.06 18.73
CA VAL A 135 3.99 -9.81 17.81
C VAL A 135 5.21 -8.96 17.47
N LEU A 136 6.38 -9.57 17.57
CA LEU A 136 7.64 -9.08 17.05
C LEU A 136 7.99 -9.93 15.82
N LYS A 137 8.16 -9.32 14.64
CA LYS A 137 8.65 -9.96 13.42
C LYS A 137 9.97 -9.33 12.96
N TYR A 138 10.92 -10.14 12.50
CA TYR A 138 12.17 -9.68 11.88
C TYR A 138 12.49 -10.50 10.63
N GLY A 139 12.76 -9.81 9.52
CA GLY A 139 13.11 -10.37 8.22
C GLY A 139 12.24 -9.81 7.10
N ASP A 140 12.12 -10.58 6.02
CA ASP A 140 11.35 -10.20 4.83
C ASP A 140 9.85 -10.29 5.09
N GLN A 141 9.13 -9.22 4.77
CA GLN A 141 7.70 -9.12 4.99
C GLN A 141 7.03 -8.12 4.05
N PHE A 142 5.74 -8.35 3.80
CA PHE A 142 4.86 -7.32 3.24
C PHE A 142 4.48 -6.33 4.34
N THR A 143 4.39 -5.05 3.98
CA THR A 143 4.04 -3.98 4.92
C THR A 143 2.87 -3.19 4.37
N ALA A 144 1.97 -2.79 5.27
CA ALA A 144 0.79 -1.99 4.95
C ALA A 144 0.64 -0.86 5.97
N LEU A 145 1.71 -0.11 6.21
CA LEU A 145 1.68 1.08 7.06
C LEU A 145 1.56 2.30 6.17
N PRO A 146 0.74 3.31 6.52
CA PRO A 146 0.54 4.48 5.67
C PRO A 146 1.82 5.30 5.44
N VAL A 147 2.88 5.05 6.20
CA VAL A 147 4.20 5.71 6.10
C VAL A 147 5.34 4.77 5.68
N LEU A 148 5.03 3.49 5.43
CA LEU A 148 5.93 2.48 4.85
C LEU A 148 5.09 1.28 4.36
N SER A 149 4.84 1.20 3.06
CA SER A 149 3.92 0.21 2.48
C SER A 149 4.48 -0.38 1.19
N THR A 150 4.58 -1.71 1.13
CA THR A 150 4.91 -2.46 -0.08
C THR A 150 3.80 -2.35 -1.13
N ASP A 151 4.14 -2.09 -2.39
CA ASP A 151 3.19 -2.08 -3.51
C ASP A 151 2.96 -3.49 -4.11
N ASP A 152 1.72 -3.77 -4.52
CA ASP A 152 1.31 -5.00 -5.21
C ASP A 152 0.55 -4.71 -6.53
N SER A 153 0.75 -3.53 -7.12
CA SER A 153 0.08 -3.09 -8.34
C SER A 153 0.61 -3.71 -9.66
N ARG A 154 1.56 -4.65 -9.62
CA ARG A 154 2.17 -5.34 -10.79
C ARG A 154 2.13 -6.88 -10.65
N LEU A 155 3.06 -7.59 -11.29
CA LEU A 155 3.03 -9.06 -11.37
C LEU A 155 3.37 -9.70 -10.03
N LEU A 156 4.43 -9.22 -9.37
CA LEU A 156 4.84 -9.62 -8.03
C LEU A 156 4.91 -8.38 -7.13
N PRO A 157 4.66 -8.53 -5.82
CA PRO A 157 4.71 -7.43 -4.85
C PRO A 157 6.15 -6.98 -4.56
N GLU A 158 6.27 -5.80 -3.95
CA GLU A 158 7.48 -5.38 -3.24
C GLU A 158 7.66 -6.19 -1.95
N VAL A 159 8.90 -6.31 -1.47
CA VAL A 159 9.24 -6.98 -0.21
C VAL A 159 10.11 -6.07 0.64
N ALA A 160 9.73 -5.84 1.89
CA ALA A 160 10.51 -5.03 2.83
C ALA A 160 11.27 -5.94 3.81
N GLU A 161 12.52 -5.60 4.13
CA GLU A 161 13.29 -6.25 5.18
C GLU A 161 13.40 -5.35 6.41
N GLY A 162 13.05 -5.88 7.58
CA GLY A 162 13.15 -5.11 8.81
C GLY A 162 12.57 -5.79 10.04
N PHE A 163 12.55 -5.03 11.13
CA PHE A 163 11.88 -5.36 12.38
C PHE A 163 10.54 -4.62 12.45
N LEU A 164 9.49 -5.32 12.88
CA LEU A 164 8.19 -4.72 13.19
C LEU A 164 7.62 -5.34 14.47
N VAL A 165 7.16 -4.47 15.36
CA VAL A 165 6.31 -4.83 16.50
C VAL A 165 4.90 -4.34 16.23
N THR A 166 3.95 -5.27 16.32
CA THR A 166 2.50 -4.98 16.27
C THR A 166 1.89 -5.39 17.61
N SER A 167 1.17 -4.49 18.25
CA SER A 167 0.60 -4.69 19.58
C SER A 167 -0.89 -4.40 19.59
N ASN A 168 -1.66 -5.41 20.01
CA ASN A 168 -3.13 -5.38 20.14
C ASN A 168 -3.57 -5.65 21.60
N GLU A 169 -2.86 -5.06 22.58
CA GLU A 169 -3.13 -5.29 24.01
C GLU A 169 -4.37 -4.55 24.52
N ILE A 170 -4.82 -3.50 23.81
CA ILE A 170 -5.99 -2.70 24.19
C ILE A 170 -7.04 -2.87 23.10
N GLU A 171 -8.26 -3.22 23.50
CA GLU A 171 -9.39 -3.39 22.58
C GLU A 171 -9.60 -2.13 21.73
N GLY A 172 -9.70 -2.34 20.41
CA GLY A 172 -9.83 -1.27 19.41
C GLY A 172 -8.54 -0.54 19.07
N LEU A 173 -7.42 -0.74 19.78
CA LEU A 173 -6.14 -0.08 19.54
C LEU A 173 -5.09 -1.04 18.97
N GLU A 174 -4.55 -0.70 17.81
CA GLU A 174 -3.41 -1.38 17.21
C GLU A 174 -2.21 -0.44 17.12
N LEU A 175 -1.08 -0.82 17.73
CA LEU A 175 0.16 -0.03 17.75
C LEU A 175 1.27 -0.71 16.96
N HIS A 176 2.07 0.11 16.29
CA HIS A 176 3.19 -0.29 15.45
C HIS A 176 4.46 0.46 15.83
N ALA A 177 5.57 -0.27 15.88
CA ALA A 177 6.90 0.30 15.96
C ALA A 177 7.87 -0.57 15.15
N GLY A 178 8.66 0.02 14.26
CA GLY A 178 9.49 -0.75 13.35
C GLY A 178 10.75 -0.02 12.91
N ARG A 179 11.71 -0.79 12.39
CA ARG A 179 12.86 -0.28 11.64
C ARG A 179 13.09 -1.15 10.42
N PHE A 180 13.07 -0.54 9.25
CA PHE A 180 13.29 -1.21 7.96
C PHE A 180 14.58 -0.71 7.31
N THR A 181 15.26 -1.59 6.57
CA THR A 181 16.59 -1.32 6.00
C THR A 181 16.75 -1.74 4.55
N ALA A 182 15.70 -2.30 3.94
CA ALA A 182 15.68 -2.60 2.52
C ALA A 182 14.25 -2.69 2.01
N ILE A 183 14.02 -2.28 0.77
CA ILE A 183 12.83 -2.66 0.00
C ILE A 183 13.24 -3.12 -1.39
N ASN A 184 12.82 -4.31 -1.76
CA ASN A 184 12.90 -4.81 -3.13
C ASN A 184 11.65 -4.37 -3.87
N ALA A 185 11.87 -3.62 -4.94
CA ALA A 185 10.83 -3.07 -5.80
C ALA A 185 10.19 -4.18 -6.63
N GLN A 186 9.01 -3.88 -7.17
CA GLN A 186 8.41 -4.71 -8.18
C GLN A 186 9.36 -4.86 -9.37
N ALA A 187 9.40 -6.06 -9.94
CA ALA A 187 10.20 -6.36 -11.13
C ALA A 187 11.71 -6.15 -10.92
N GLN A 188 12.21 -6.40 -9.72
CA GLN A 188 13.64 -6.47 -9.37
C GLN A 188 13.94 -7.78 -8.62
N THR A 189 15.22 -8.13 -8.50
CA THR A 189 15.67 -9.36 -7.79
C THR A 189 16.86 -9.15 -6.87
N TYR A 190 17.36 -7.91 -6.77
CA TYR A 190 18.51 -7.60 -5.93
C TYR A 190 18.05 -6.88 -4.67
N HIS A 191 18.77 -7.12 -3.58
CA HIS A 191 18.47 -6.56 -2.28
C HIS A 191 18.55 -5.03 -2.29
N ASP A 192 17.53 -4.39 -1.73
CA ASP A 192 17.34 -2.96 -1.60
C ASP A 192 17.39 -2.19 -2.92
N SER A 193 16.52 -2.54 -3.86
CA SER A 193 16.44 -1.85 -5.15
C SER A 193 15.88 -0.43 -5.08
N LEU A 194 15.24 -0.06 -3.96
CA LEU A 194 14.72 1.29 -3.72
C LEU A 194 15.70 2.20 -2.94
N GLY A 195 16.81 1.65 -2.43
CA GLY A 195 17.87 2.42 -1.76
C GLY A 195 17.49 2.90 -0.35
N LEU A 196 16.72 2.10 0.39
CA LEU A 196 16.28 2.42 1.74
C LEU A 196 17.43 2.25 2.75
N LYS A 197 18.11 3.34 3.11
CA LYS A 197 19.18 3.33 4.13
C LYS A 197 18.69 2.93 5.53
N GLY A 198 17.48 3.34 5.86
CA GLY A 198 16.84 3.10 7.15
C GLY A 198 15.53 3.87 7.26
N ALA A 199 14.46 3.21 7.72
CA ALA A 199 13.20 3.86 8.06
C ALA A 199 12.75 3.42 9.45
N ASP A 200 12.73 4.34 10.40
CA ASP A 200 12.08 4.13 11.69
C ASP A 200 10.61 4.51 11.56
N VAL A 201 9.70 3.62 11.99
CA VAL A 201 8.25 3.84 11.90
C VAL A 201 7.61 3.69 13.27
N PHE A 202 6.64 4.56 13.58
CA PHE A 202 5.85 4.48 14.80
C PHE A 202 4.44 5.00 14.54
N GLY A 203 3.42 4.30 15.02
CA GLY A 203 2.05 4.76 14.87
C GLY A 203 1.02 3.75 15.32
N GLY A 204 -0.22 4.01 14.99
CA GLY A 204 -1.31 3.10 15.29
C GLY A 204 -2.66 3.61 14.83
N SER A 205 -3.65 2.74 14.97
CA SER A 205 -5.04 3.03 14.69
C SER A 205 -5.90 2.73 15.91
N TYR A 206 -6.99 3.48 16.06
CA TYR A 206 -7.96 3.27 17.12
C TYR A 206 -9.38 3.30 16.57
N SER A 207 -10.15 2.26 16.87
CA SER A 207 -11.59 2.19 16.63
C SER A 207 -12.32 2.70 17.87
N PHE A 208 -12.86 3.92 17.79
CA PHE A 208 -13.63 4.53 18.89
C PHE A 208 -15.01 3.89 19.03
N THR A 209 -15.60 3.52 17.90
CA THR A 209 -16.88 2.80 17.74
C THR A 209 -16.81 1.96 16.48
N ASP A 210 -17.80 1.11 16.23
CA ASP A 210 -17.92 0.34 14.98
C ASP A 210 -17.94 1.23 13.71
N ASP A 211 -18.36 2.49 13.87
CA ASP A 211 -18.54 3.46 12.78
C ASP A 211 -17.43 4.52 12.69
N LEU A 212 -16.52 4.61 13.66
CA LEU A 212 -15.56 5.70 13.79
C LEU A 212 -14.18 5.19 14.18
N SER A 213 -13.20 5.43 13.33
CA SER A 213 -11.80 5.14 13.59
C SER A 213 -10.88 6.29 13.19
N ALA A 214 -9.68 6.31 13.77
CA ALA A 214 -8.61 7.21 13.38
C ALA A 214 -7.27 6.48 13.37
N ALA A 215 -6.32 7.00 12.60
CA ALA A 215 -4.95 6.53 12.62
C ALA A 215 -3.96 7.71 12.67
N LEU A 216 -2.82 7.49 13.31
CA LEU A 216 -1.72 8.44 13.36
C LEU A 216 -0.40 7.69 13.25
N TYR A 217 0.43 8.09 12.29
CA TYR A 217 1.73 7.47 12.02
C TYR A 217 2.81 8.52 11.81
N TYR A 218 4.04 8.13 12.14
CA TYR A 218 5.26 8.86 11.92
C TYR A 218 6.30 7.92 11.31
N SER A 219 7.10 8.43 10.36
CA SER A 219 8.34 7.80 9.95
C SER A 219 9.49 8.79 9.84
N ASP A 220 10.70 8.29 10.07
CA ASP A 220 11.97 8.96 9.83
C ASP A 220 12.77 8.10 8.84
N VAL A 221 12.86 8.56 7.59
CA VAL A 221 13.59 7.87 6.52
C VAL A 221 14.93 8.56 6.32
N GLU A 222 16.00 7.84 6.65
CA GLU A 222 17.37 8.35 6.73
C GLU A 222 17.81 9.04 5.43
N ASP A 223 18.33 10.27 5.57
CA ASP A 223 18.75 11.18 4.49
C ASP A 223 17.67 11.50 3.44
N SER A 224 16.40 11.23 3.75
CA SER A 224 15.28 11.36 2.81
C SER A 224 14.24 12.35 3.34
N PHE A 225 13.44 11.92 4.31
CA PHE A 225 12.36 12.74 4.84
C PHE A 225 11.80 12.20 6.15
N LYS A 226 11.16 13.11 6.89
CA LYS A 226 10.25 12.78 7.99
C LYS A 226 8.82 12.91 7.53
N LYS A 227 7.99 11.92 7.84
CA LYS A 227 6.61 11.86 7.37
C LYS A 227 5.67 11.66 8.54
N TYR A 228 4.62 12.47 8.61
CA TYR A 228 3.52 12.32 9.53
C TYR A 228 2.27 12.02 8.71
N TYR A 229 1.50 11.03 9.14
CA TYR A 229 0.22 10.67 8.55
C TYR A 229 -0.88 10.71 9.58
N GLY A 230 -2.04 11.24 9.20
CA GLY A 230 -3.27 11.18 9.98
C GLY A 230 -4.46 10.72 9.14
N ASN A 231 -5.34 9.93 9.75
CA ASN A 231 -6.61 9.50 9.17
C ASN A 231 -7.78 9.70 10.14
N LEU A 232 -8.94 9.99 9.59
CA LEU A 232 -10.23 9.88 10.26
C LEU A 232 -11.23 9.24 9.30
N ASN A 233 -11.81 8.11 9.69
CA ASN A 233 -12.84 7.40 8.93
C ASN A 233 -14.14 7.35 9.74
N TYR A 234 -15.25 7.80 9.16
CA TYR A 234 -16.55 7.84 9.81
C TYR A 234 -17.67 7.36 8.90
N THR A 235 -18.47 6.39 9.35
CA THR A 235 -19.66 5.92 8.66
C THR A 235 -20.92 6.37 9.39
N PHE A 236 -21.77 7.15 8.72
CA PHE A 236 -23.08 7.52 9.23
C PHE A 236 -24.16 6.63 8.60
N GLY A 237 -24.69 5.68 9.37
CA GLY A 237 -25.82 4.86 8.95
C GLY A 237 -27.13 5.68 8.89
N ILE A 238 -27.83 5.62 7.76
CA ILE A 238 -29.12 6.33 7.54
C ILE A 238 -30.29 5.34 7.66
N SER A 239 -30.16 4.15 7.06
CA SER A 239 -31.10 3.03 7.13
C SER A 239 -30.36 1.71 6.84
N GLU A 240 -31.05 0.57 6.84
CA GLU A 240 -30.44 -0.74 6.54
C GLU A 240 -29.65 -0.75 5.21
N ASP A 241 -30.18 -0.12 4.16
CA ASP A 241 -29.55 -0.08 2.83
C ASP A 241 -28.88 1.28 2.50
N GLN A 242 -28.72 2.18 3.46
CA GLN A 242 -28.17 3.52 3.20
C GLN A 242 -27.17 3.97 4.25
N SER A 243 -26.03 4.47 3.79
CA SER A 243 -25.01 5.08 4.65
C SER A 243 -24.24 6.18 3.92
N LEU A 244 -23.61 7.05 4.70
CA LEU A 244 -22.68 8.05 4.22
C LEU A 244 -21.33 7.84 4.92
N ASN A 245 -20.31 7.44 4.17
CA ASN A 245 -18.94 7.31 4.69
C ASN A 245 -18.14 8.56 4.37
N PHE A 246 -17.32 9.00 5.32
CA PHE A 246 -16.35 10.07 5.19
C PHE A 246 -14.96 9.52 5.51
N ASP A 247 -14.01 9.74 4.61
CA ASP A 247 -12.62 9.32 4.79
C ASP A 247 -11.69 10.51 4.55
N PHE A 248 -10.98 10.92 5.60
CA PHE A 248 -10.02 12.01 5.57
C PHE A 248 -8.61 11.47 5.78
N ASN A 249 -7.69 11.83 4.88
CA ASN A 249 -6.27 11.47 4.97
C ASN A 249 -5.42 12.72 4.85
N ILE A 250 -4.33 12.81 5.63
CA ILE A 250 -3.35 13.89 5.54
C ILE A 250 -1.95 13.36 5.73
N TYR A 251 -1.02 13.85 4.91
CA TYR A 251 0.41 13.71 5.09
C TYR A 251 1.05 15.09 5.30
N LYS A 252 2.01 15.14 6.23
CA LYS A 252 3.00 16.21 6.33
C LYS A 252 4.37 15.58 6.13
N THR A 253 5.12 16.04 5.14
CA THR A 253 6.47 15.56 4.84
C THR A 253 7.45 16.71 4.96
N ASP A 254 8.52 16.50 5.71
CA ASP A 254 9.68 17.40 5.78
C ASP A 254 10.85 16.70 5.08
N TYR A 255 11.29 17.25 3.95
CA TYR A 255 12.37 16.71 3.13
C TYR A 255 13.74 17.17 3.64
N ASP A 256 14.67 16.23 3.75
CA ASP A 256 16.03 16.51 4.16
C ASP A 256 16.80 17.21 3.04
N LYS A 257 17.77 18.05 3.41
CA LYS A 257 18.60 18.80 2.45
C LYS A 257 19.46 17.87 1.58
N GLU A 258 19.79 16.69 2.08
CA GLU A 258 20.46 15.61 1.37
C GLU A 258 19.56 15.08 0.24
N TYR A 259 18.26 14.95 0.49
CA TYR A 259 17.26 14.48 -0.47
C TYR A 259 16.94 15.50 -1.55
N THR A 260 16.81 16.78 -1.17
CA THR A 260 16.52 17.85 -2.14
C THR A 260 17.71 18.16 -3.05
N ASN A 261 18.94 17.79 -2.66
CA ASN A 261 20.18 18.12 -3.38
C ASN A 261 20.36 19.63 -3.67
N THR A 262 19.67 20.51 -2.92
CA THR A 262 19.79 21.99 -3.05
C THR A 262 20.43 22.64 -1.82
N GLY A 263 20.77 21.83 -0.80
CA GLY A 263 21.30 22.32 0.48
C GLY A 263 20.24 22.97 1.37
N LYS A 264 18.95 22.81 1.06
CA LYS A 264 17.82 23.31 1.84
C LYS A 264 16.84 22.18 2.14
N SER A 265 16.35 22.14 3.36
CA SER A 265 15.14 21.38 3.68
C SER A 265 13.93 22.12 3.13
N GLU A 266 12.99 21.36 2.59
CA GLU A 266 11.72 21.84 2.06
C GLU A 266 10.61 20.91 2.54
N ASP A 267 9.36 21.25 2.28
CA ASP A 267 8.26 20.57 2.94
C ASP A 267 6.98 20.53 2.09
N ASN A 268 6.19 19.47 2.29
CA ASN A 268 4.89 19.28 1.66
C ASN A 268 3.82 18.96 2.70
N THR A 269 2.61 19.45 2.46
CA THR A 269 1.39 18.95 3.09
C THR A 269 0.40 18.56 2.01
N ILE A 270 -0.02 17.30 1.99
CA ILE A 270 -1.05 16.80 1.08
C ILE A 270 -2.18 16.16 1.88
N TRP A 271 -3.42 16.42 1.49
CA TRP A 271 -4.57 15.82 2.14
C TRP A 271 -5.68 15.52 1.14
N SER A 272 -6.56 14.59 1.51
CA SER A 272 -7.76 14.26 0.77
C SER A 272 -8.96 14.04 1.70
N LEU A 273 -10.15 14.35 1.20
CA LEU A 273 -11.42 14.04 1.84
C LEU A 273 -12.33 13.39 0.80
N ALA A 274 -12.81 12.19 1.09
CA ALA A 274 -13.82 11.49 0.31
C ALA A 274 -15.13 11.41 1.08
N ALA A 275 -16.26 11.56 0.38
CA ALA A 275 -17.60 11.30 0.88
C ALA A 275 -18.29 10.30 -0.05
N ALA A 276 -18.66 9.13 0.47
CA ALA A 276 -19.28 8.04 -0.27
C ALA A 276 -20.71 7.80 0.23
N TYR A 277 -21.70 8.00 -0.63
CA TYR A 277 -23.10 7.69 -0.34
C TYR A 277 -23.43 6.30 -0.90
N ASN A 278 -23.81 5.39 -0.01
CA ASN A 278 -24.25 4.04 -0.35
C ASN A 278 -25.78 3.98 -0.36
N LEU A 279 -26.34 3.34 -1.39
CA LEU A 279 -27.77 3.10 -1.57
C LEU A 279 -27.95 1.71 -2.23
N GLY A 280 -28.19 0.68 -1.41
CA GLY A 280 -28.23 -0.71 -1.84
C GLY A 280 -26.97 -1.08 -2.64
N ALA A 281 -27.16 -1.61 -3.85
CA ALA A 281 -26.09 -1.94 -4.78
C ALA A 281 -25.23 -0.77 -5.31
N HIS A 282 -25.63 0.49 -5.07
CA HIS A 282 -25.00 1.68 -5.66
C HIS A 282 -24.16 2.44 -4.65
N THR A 283 -22.96 2.86 -5.05
CA THR A 283 -22.16 3.84 -4.29
C THR A 283 -21.78 5.01 -5.19
N VAL A 284 -22.00 6.25 -4.72
CA VAL A 284 -21.51 7.46 -5.37
C VAL A 284 -20.53 8.15 -4.43
N THR A 285 -19.31 8.37 -4.90
CA THR A 285 -18.24 8.98 -4.11
C THR A 285 -17.78 10.28 -4.76
N ALA A 286 -17.72 11.35 -3.97
CA ALA A 286 -17.07 12.60 -4.33
C ALA A 286 -15.84 12.79 -3.45
N ALA A 287 -14.71 13.17 -4.04
CA ALA A 287 -13.48 13.42 -3.30
C ALA A 287 -12.78 14.70 -3.74
N TYR A 288 -12.07 15.32 -2.80
CA TYR A 288 -11.20 16.46 -3.06
C TYR A 288 -9.83 16.19 -2.43
N GLN A 289 -8.77 16.55 -3.15
CA GLN A 289 -7.39 16.40 -2.72
C GLN A 289 -6.62 17.69 -3.01
N LYS A 290 -5.70 18.03 -2.12
CA LYS A 290 -4.81 19.18 -2.31
C LYS A 290 -3.43 18.91 -1.74
N SER A 291 -2.44 19.10 -2.60
CA SER A 291 -1.03 19.20 -2.27
C SER A 291 -0.67 20.67 -2.04
N HIS A 292 0.19 20.95 -1.08
CA HIS A 292 0.74 22.29 -0.85
C HIS A 292 2.22 22.18 -0.50
N GLY A 293 3.04 22.99 -1.16
CA GLY A 293 4.47 22.85 -1.06
C GLY A 293 4.97 21.57 -1.73
N GLY A 294 6.20 21.22 -1.44
CA GLY A 294 7.00 20.29 -2.22
C GLY A 294 8.46 20.69 -2.13
N TYR A 295 9.27 20.13 -3.01
CA TYR A 295 10.68 20.49 -3.09
C TYR A 295 11.16 20.59 -4.52
N THR A 296 12.25 21.32 -4.70
CA THR A 296 12.99 21.44 -5.95
C THR A 296 14.28 20.65 -5.82
N PHE A 297 14.62 19.85 -6.83
CA PHE A 297 15.92 19.18 -6.89
C PHE A 297 16.56 19.40 -8.25
N ILE A 298 17.88 19.25 -8.27
CA ILE A 298 18.69 19.28 -9.48
C ILE A 298 19.08 17.84 -9.78
N ASN A 299 18.62 17.33 -10.93
CA ASN A 299 18.96 15.97 -11.38
C ASN A 299 20.43 15.89 -11.85
N GLU A 300 20.92 14.69 -12.16
CA GLU A 300 22.33 14.47 -12.53
C GLU A 300 22.73 15.23 -13.81
N ASP A 301 21.77 15.51 -14.68
CA ASP A 301 21.95 16.26 -15.92
C ASP A 301 21.91 17.80 -15.71
N GLY A 302 21.66 18.24 -14.47
CA GLY A 302 21.61 19.66 -14.10
C GLY A 302 20.27 20.34 -14.36
N GLU A 303 19.22 19.58 -14.71
CA GLU A 303 17.88 20.11 -14.90
C GLU A 303 17.17 20.29 -13.55
N VAL A 304 16.35 21.33 -13.47
CA VAL A 304 15.60 21.67 -12.27
C VAL A 304 14.23 21.00 -12.36
N GLU A 305 13.97 20.07 -11.46
CA GLU A 305 12.68 19.41 -11.31
C GLU A 305 12.02 19.84 -10.00
N THR A 306 10.69 19.89 -10.00
CA THR A 306 9.90 20.19 -8.80
C THR A 306 8.92 19.06 -8.54
N ARG A 307 8.86 18.60 -7.29
CA ARG A 307 7.96 17.54 -6.83
C ARG A 307 7.09 18.05 -5.69
N GLY A 308 5.87 17.52 -5.60
CA GLY A 308 4.95 17.79 -4.50
C GLY A 308 5.15 16.79 -3.37
N TYR A 309 4.17 15.92 -3.14
CA TYR A 309 4.30 14.80 -2.21
C TYR A 309 5.06 13.66 -2.86
N ASP A 310 6.28 13.41 -2.41
CA ASP A 310 7.11 12.30 -2.87
C ASP A 310 7.14 11.11 -1.89
N TYR A 311 7.27 9.93 -2.47
CA TYR A 311 7.33 8.61 -1.82
C TYR A 311 7.99 7.61 -2.78
N GLY A 312 8.34 6.42 -2.29
CA GLY A 312 8.89 5.34 -3.10
C GLY A 312 10.08 4.67 -2.45
N VAL A 313 11.01 5.43 -1.87
CA VAL A 313 12.08 4.84 -1.02
C VAL A 313 11.49 4.14 0.22
N ASP A 314 10.31 4.59 0.65
CA ASP A 314 9.47 4.00 1.71
C ASP A 314 8.39 3.06 1.16
N GLY A 315 8.53 2.58 -0.08
CA GLY A 315 7.62 1.64 -0.75
C GLY A 315 6.57 2.33 -1.61
N GLY A 316 6.23 1.71 -2.74
CA GLY A 316 5.30 2.25 -3.74
C GLY A 316 3.85 2.30 -3.28
N GLY A 317 3.51 1.65 -2.16
CA GLY A 317 2.17 1.68 -1.56
C GLY A 317 1.92 2.88 -0.64
N THR A 318 2.92 3.72 -0.40
CA THR A 318 2.91 4.78 0.64
C THR A 318 2.20 6.06 0.16
N VAL A 319 0.98 5.91 -0.38
CA VAL A 319 0.17 7.00 -0.95
C VAL A 319 -1.32 6.83 -0.64
N TRP A 320 -1.70 6.91 0.64
CA TRP A 320 -3.08 6.66 1.07
C TRP A 320 -3.93 7.91 0.92
N LEU A 321 -4.29 8.22 -0.33
CA LEU A 321 -4.97 9.44 -0.74
C LEU A 321 -6.12 9.14 -1.70
N ALA A 322 -7.24 9.86 -1.57
CA ALA A 322 -8.46 9.55 -2.32
C ALA A 322 -8.29 9.62 -3.84
N ASN A 323 -7.44 10.52 -4.34
CA ASN A 323 -7.17 10.69 -5.77
C ASN A 323 -5.87 10.00 -6.23
N SER A 324 -5.27 9.13 -5.41
CA SER A 324 -4.29 8.16 -5.90
C SER A 324 -5.00 7.08 -6.71
N VAL A 325 -4.74 7.07 -8.02
CA VAL A 325 -5.53 6.29 -8.99
C VAL A 325 -4.65 5.39 -9.85
N GLN A 326 -5.13 4.92 -11.01
CA GLN A 326 -4.42 3.86 -11.74
C GLN A 326 -3.10 4.36 -12.34
N ARG A 327 -3.07 5.62 -12.79
CA ARG A 327 -1.89 6.22 -13.41
C ARG A 327 -1.32 7.38 -12.60
N SER A 328 -2.08 8.45 -12.37
CA SER A 328 -1.62 9.61 -11.59
C SER A 328 -2.03 9.52 -10.13
N ASP A 329 -1.24 10.13 -9.27
CA ASP A 329 -1.55 10.31 -7.85
C ASP A 329 -2.08 11.72 -7.53
N PHE A 330 -2.09 12.62 -8.52
CA PHE A 330 -2.51 14.02 -8.40
C PHE A 330 -1.84 14.71 -7.19
N ASN A 331 -0.53 14.47 -7.06
CA ASN A 331 0.31 14.79 -5.92
C ASN A 331 1.41 15.81 -6.26
N SER A 332 1.33 16.45 -7.43
CA SER A 332 2.30 17.48 -7.85
C SER A 332 2.30 18.66 -6.87
N LYS A 333 3.36 19.47 -6.90
CA LYS A 333 3.44 20.64 -6.01
C LYS A 333 2.27 21.58 -6.28
N ASP A 334 1.63 22.01 -5.18
CA ASP A 334 0.49 22.93 -5.17
C ASP A 334 -0.76 22.49 -5.98
N GLU A 335 -0.80 21.23 -6.42
CA GLU A 335 -1.91 20.68 -7.17
C GLU A 335 -3.17 20.52 -6.30
N LYS A 336 -4.32 20.85 -6.89
CA LYS A 336 -5.64 20.53 -6.35
C LYS A 336 -6.41 19.69 -7.35
N SER A 337 -7.09 18.66 -6.85
CA SER A 337 -7.87 17.75 -7.68
C SER A 337 -9.21 17.38 -7.04
N TRP A 338 -10.19 17.10 -7.87
CA TRP A 338 -11.48 16.55 -7.45
C TRP A 338 -11.78 15.28 -8.22
N GLN A 339 -12.56 14.38 -7.60
CA GLN A 339 -12.97 13.11 -8.17
C GLN A 339 -14.48 12.93 -8.01
N LEU A 340 -15.09 12.35 -9.04
CA LEU A 340 -16.40 11.71 -8.96
C LEU A 340 -16.24 10.24 -9.34
N ARG A 341 -16.75 9.35 -8.49
CA ARG A 341 -16.68 7.90 -8.64
C ARG A 341 -18.05 7.27 -8.43
N TYR A 342 -18.30 6.20 -9.18
CA TYR A 342 -19.49 5.38 -9.05
C TYR A 342 -19.09 3.91 -9.01
N ASP A 343 -19.63 3.17 -8.04
CA ASP A 343 -19.48 1.73 -7.91
C ASP A 343 -20.86 1.06 -7.96
N LEU A 344 -20.89 -0.15 -8.51
CA LEU A 344 -22.09 -0.98 -8.61
C LEU A 344 -21.75 -2.43 -8.26
N ASP A 345 -22.43 -2.97 -7.25
CA ASP A 345 -22.41 -4.40 -6.92
C ASP A 345 -23.60 -5.10 -7.61
N PHE A 346 -23.33 -6.08 -8.47
CA PHE A 346 -24.39 -6.78 -9.19
C PHE A 346 -25.07 -7.89 -8.39
N ALA A 347 -24.71 -8.09 -7.10
CA ALA A 347 -25.35 -9.09 -6.24
C ALA A 347 -26.87 -8.93 -6.17
N ASP A 348 -27.36 -7.71 -5.95
CA ASP A 348 -28.81 -7.41 -5.88
C ASP A 348 -29.52 -7.57 -7.24
N PHE A 349 -28.75 -7.63 -8.33
CA PHE A 349 -29.22 -7.88 -9.69
C PHE A 349 -29.10 -9.36 -10.09
N GLY A 350 -28.77 -10.24 -9.14
CA GLY A 350 -28.68 -11.70 -9.36
C GLY A 350 -27.37 -12.18 -9.94
N VAL A 351 -26.32 -11.35 -9.96
CA VAL A 351 -24.98 -11.72 -10.44
C VAL A 351 -23.94 -11.47 -9.34
N PRO A 352 -24.00 -12.21 -8.21
CA PRO A 352 -23.04 -12.04 -7.13
C PRO A 352 -21.61 -12.27 -7.62
N GLY A 353 -20.69 -11.43 -7.13
CA GLY A 353 -19.29 -11.43 -7.53
C GLY A 353 -18.95 -10.49 -8.68
N LEU A 354 -19.94 -10.03 -9.47
CA LEU A 354 -19.72 -9.02 -10.52
C LEU A 354 -19.77 -7.61 -9.93
N LYS A 355 -18.72 -6.82 -10.18
CA LYS A 355 -18.60 -5.44 -9.72
C LYS A 355 -18.17 -4.53 -10.86
N PHE A 356 -18.71 -3.31 -10.87
CA PHE A 356 -18.33 -2.25 -11.80
C PHE A 356 -17.88 -1.01 -11.02
N MET A 357 -16.87 -0.32 -11.53
CA MET A 357 -16.45 0.99 -11.05
C MET A 357 -16.12 1.89 -12.23
N ALA A 358 -16.51 3.16 -12.15
CA ALA A 358 -15.99 4.21 -13.00
C ALA A 358 -15.70 5.46 -12.18
N ARG A 359 -14.60 6.15 -12.51
CA ARG A 359 -14.25 7.43 -11.88
C ARG A 359 -13.66 8.41 -12.89
N TYR A 360 -13.83 9.69 -12.59
CA TYR A 360 -13.21 10.80 -13.29
C TYR A 360 -12.56 11.72 -12.27
N ILE A 361 -11.32 12.09 -12.52
CA ILE A 361 -10.51 12.94 -11.68
C ILE A 361 -9.98 14.08 -12.53
N SER A 362 -10.01 15.31 -12.01
CA SER A 362 -9.40 16.46 -12.67
C SER A 362 -8.57 17.26 -11.68
N GLY A 363 -7.30 17.45 -12.04
CA GLY A 363 -6.28 18.21 -11.34
C GLY A 363 -5.99 19.55 -12.01
N SER A 364 -5.55 20.52 -11.22
CA SER A 364 -5.14 21.84 -11.69
C SER A 364 -4.16 22.50 -10.72
N GLY A 365 -3.33 23.41 -11.23
CA GLY A 365 -2.40 24.17 -10.42
C GLY A 365 -1.10 23.42 -10.11
N ALA A 366 -0.83 22.33 -10.82
CA ALA A 366 0.40 21.55 -10.64
C ALA A 366 1.63 22.38 -11.03
N ASP A 367 2.64 22.37 -10.17
CA ASP A 367 3.99 22.85 -10.42
C ASP A 367 4.96 21.66 -10.53
N THR A 368 5.62 21.54 -11.69
CA THR A 368 6.59 20.47 -12.01
C THR A 368 7.97 21.03 -12.35
N GLY A 369 8.16 22.35 -12.22
CA GLY A 369 9.35 23.06 -12.70
C GLY A 369 9.30 23.42 -14.20
N THR A 370 8.64 22.59 -15.03
CA THR A 370 8.40 22.88 -16.46
C THR A 370 7.08 23.60 -16.70
N THR A 371 6.09 23.40 -15.83
CA THR A 371 4.86 24.19 -15.72
C THR A 371 4.62 24.57 -14.27
N ASN A 372 3.93 25.69 -14.03
CA ASN A 372 3.57 26.19 -12.68
C ASN A 372 2.05 26.37 -12.50
N ASN A 373 1.26 25.87 -13.44
CA ASN A 373 -0.19 25.87 -13.39
C ASN A 373 -0.76 24.74 -14.26
N GLY A 374 -0.09 23.60 -14.22
CA GLY A 374 -0.41 22.42 -15.02
C GLY A 374 -1.79 21.87 -14.69
N LYS A 375 -2.39 21.20 -15.68
CA LYS A 375 -3.67 20.54 -15.57
C LYS A 375 -3.59 19.13 -16.10
N GLU A 376 -4.23 18.23 -15.37
CA GLU A 376 -4.38 16.84 -15.76
C GLU A 376 -5.77 16.33 -15.47
N TRP A 377 -6.16 15.26 -16.16
CA TRP A 377 -7.35 14.50 -15.81
C TRP A 377 -7.15 13.02 -16.13
N GLU A 378 -7.83 12.19 -15.37
CA GLU A 378 -7.83 10.73 -15.53
C GLU A 378 -9.26 10.20 -15.46
N ARG A 379 -9.57 9.25 -16.34
CA ARG A 379 -10.80 8.47 -16.29
C ARG A 379 -10.45 7.00 -16.18
N ASP A 380 -10.97 6.35 -15.14
CA ASP A 380 -10.82 4.92 -14.96
C ASP A 380 -12.15 4.19 -15.09
N ILE A 381 -12.09 3.00 -15.68
CA ILE A 381 -13.19 2.04 -15.74
C ILE A 381 -12.66 0.68 -15.31
N GLN A 382 -13.37 0.03 -14.41
CA GLN A 382 -13.05 -1.31 -13.94
C GLN A 382 -14.28 -2.20 -13.96
N VAL A 383 -14.11 -3.43 -14.45
CA VAL A 383 -15.07 -4.52 -14.30
C VAL A 383 -14.34 -5.68 -13.65
N GLY A 384 -14.91 -6.25 -12.59
CA GLY A 384 -14.38 -7.41 -11.90
C GLY A 384 -15.45 -8.49 -11.70
N TYR A 385 -15.07 -9.76 -11.79
CA TYR A 385 -15.92 -10.89 -11.45
C TYR A 385 -15.14 -11.90 -10.61
N THR A 386 -15.66 -12.24 -9.42
CA THR A 386 -15.17 -13.37 -8.62
C THR A 386 -16.15 -14.54 -8.76
N VAL A 387 -15.65 -15.70 -9.19
CA VAL A 387 -16.46 -16.92 -9.28
C VAL A 387 -16.91 -17.36 -7.90
N GLN A 388 -18.23 -17.49 -7.70
CA GLN A 388 -18.80 -17.72 -6.37
C GLN A 388 -18.83 -19.20 -5.95
N ASN A 389 -18.90 -20.13 -6.90
CA ASN A 389 -19.13 -21.55 -6.63
C ASN A 389 -18.49 -22.45 -7.71
N GLY A 390 -18.36 -23.74 -7.40
CA GLY A 390 -17.85 -24.76 -8.32
C GLY A 390 -16.32 -24.86 -8.33
N PRO A 391 -15.73 -25.60 -9.29
CA PRO A 391 -14.30 -25.90 -9.30
C PRO A 391 -13.37 -24.68 -9.40
N ALA A 392 -13.86 -23.58 -9.96
CA ALA A 392 -13.11 -22.32 -10.09
C ALA A 392 -13.52 -21.27 -9.05
N LYS A 393 -14.20 -21.67 -7.96
CA LYS A 393 -14.58 -20.75 -6.88
C LYS A 393 -13.34 -19.96 -6.43
N ASP A 394 -13.52 -18.65 -6.22
CA ASP A 394 -12.50 -17.68 -5.83
C ASP A 394 -11.56 -17.21 -6.97
N LEU A 395 -11.74 -17.71 -8.20
CA LEU A 395 -11.12 -17.10 -9.38
C LEU A 395 -11.65 -15.68 -9.58
N ASN A 396 -10.78 -14.70 -9.42
CA ASN A 396 -11.04 -13.30 -9.70
C ASN A 396 -10.55 -12.95 -11.11
N MET A 397 -11.39 -12.28 -11.89
CA MET A 397 -11.05 -11.76 -13.20
C MET A 397 -11.39 -10.29 -13.24
N ARG A 398 -10.44 -9.45 -13.63
CA ARG A 398 -10.58 -8.00 -13.56
C ARG A 398 -9.95 -7.33 -14.76
N VAL A 399 -10.70 -6.42 -15.38
CA VAL A 399 -10.21 -5.53 -16.44
C VAL A 399 -10.22 -4.11 -15.89
N ARG A 400 -9.11 -3.41 -16.05
CA ARG A 400 -8.95 -2.00 -15.67
C ARG A 400 -8.49 -1.20 -16.88
N GLN A 401 -9.16 -0.10 -17.15
CA GLN A 401 -8.80 0.83 -18.23
C GLN A 401 -8.64 2.22 -17.64
N ALA A 402 -7.52 2.88 -17.92
CA ALA A 402 -7.25 4.27 -17.57
C ALA A 402 -7.01 5.10 -18.83
N THR A 403 -7.59 6.29 -18.86
CA THR A 403 -7.33 7.33 -19.87
C THR A 403 -6.84 8.55 -19.13
N TYR A 404 -5.56 8.86 -19.27
CA TYR A 404 -4.90 10.01 -18.65
C TYR A 404 -4.54 11.05 -19.71
N ARG A 405 -4.76 12.34 -19.42
CA ARG A 405 -4.40 13.44 -20.31
C ARG A 405 -3.88 14.64 -19.51
N SER A 406 -2.84 15.28 -20.04
CA SER A 406 -2.30 16.55 -19.55
C SER A 406 -1.68 17.33 -20.71
N GLY A 407 -2.28 18.45 -21.11
CA GLY A 407 -1.68 19.32 -22.13
C GLY A 407 -0.36 19.96 -21.67
N ASP A 408 -0.12 20.00 -20.36
CA ASP A 408 1.04 20.64 -19.73
C ASP A 408 2.13 19.62 -19.32
N GLY A 409 1.98 18.33 -19.70
CA GLY A 409 2.94 17.28 -19.36
C GLY A 409 3.18 17.06 -17.86
N VAL A 410 2.16 17.24 -17.00
CA VAL A 410 2.28 17.12 -15.54
C VAL A 410 2.89 15.79 -15.11
N TYR A 411 2.39 14.68 -15.65
CA TYR A 411 2.88 13.35 -15.32
C TYR A 411 4.12 12.97 -16.15
N TYR A 412 5.31 13.19 -15.60
CA TYR A 412 6.61 12.87 -16.21
C TYR A 412 6.74 13.32 -17.68
N GLY A 413 6.26 14.53 -18.00
CA GLY A 413 6.30 15.08 -19.36
C GLY A 413 5.35 14.40 -20.36
N SER A 414 4.58 13.39 -19.94
CA SER A 414 3.70 12.62 -20.83
C SER A 414 2.38 13.36 -21.07
N PRO A 415 2.04 13.71 -22.32
CA PRO A 415 0.83 14.48 -22.58
C PRO A 415 -0.44 13.63 -22.57
N SER A 416 -0.34 12.34 -22.89
CA SER A 416 -1.50 11.46 -23.03
C SER A 416 -1.11 9.99 -22.87
N ILE A 417 -1.85 9.26 -22.05
CA ILE A 417 -1.62 7.83 -21.80
C ILE A 417 -2.96 7.10 -21.83
N ASP A 418 -3.05 6.00 -22.57
CA ASP A 418 -4.12 5.02 -22.42
C ASP A 418 -3.54 3.70 -21.91
N GLU A 419 -4.13 3.14 -20.86
CA GLU A 419 -3.62 1.93 -20.22
C GLU A 419 -4.73 0.90 -20.02
N VAL A 420 -4.42 -0.36 -20.28
CA VAL A 420 -5.30 -1.51 -20.04
C VAL A 420 -4.54 -2.57 -19.25
N ARG A 421 -5.17 -3.06 -18.19
CA ARG A 421 -4.71 -4.22 -17.41
C ARG A 421 -5.79 -5.28 -17.41
N VAL A 422 -5.42 -6.52 -17.73
CA VAL A 422 -6.29 -7.70 -17.57
C VAL A 422 -5.62 -8.61 -16.55
N ILE A 423 -6.29 -8.83 -15.44
CA ILE A 423 -5.77 -9.52 -14.25
C ILE A 423 -6.66 -10.72 -13.98
N LEU A 424 -6.06 -11.90 -13.85
CA LEU A 424 -6.72 -13.10 -13.36
C LEU A 424 -5.96 -13.59 -12.14
N GLU A 425 -6.67 -13.80 -11.03
CA GLU A 425 -6.09 -14.16 -9.74
C GLU A 425 -6.82 -15.38 -9.19
N TYR A 426 -6.07 -16.41 -8.81
CA TYR A 426 -6.62 -17.60 -8.18
C TYR A 426 -5.87 -17.91 -6.88
N PRO A 427 -6.49 -17.72 -5.70
CA PRO A 427 -5.89 -18.06 -4.43
C PRO A 427 -6.01 -19.56 -4.17
N LEU A 428 -4.88 -20.23 -4.01
CA LEU A 428 -4.81 -21.64 -3.63
C LEU A 428 -4.41 -21.74 -2.15
N SER A 429 -5.31 -22.21 -1.30
CA SER A 429 -4.96 -22.66 0.05
C SER A 429 -4.47 -24.11 -0.03
N ILE A 430 -3.20 -24.32 0.34
CA ILE A 430 -2.53 -25.62 0.27
C ILE A 430 -2.56 -26.32 1.63
N LEU A 431 -2.34 -25.55 2.71
CA LEU A 431 -2.36 -25.99 4.11
C LEU A 431 -3.16 -24.99 4.94
#